data_AF-A0A6A6ESQ8-F1
#
_entry.id   AF-A0A6A6ESQ8-F1
#
_cell.length_a   1.000
_cell.length_b   1.000
_cell.length_c   1.000
_cell.angle_alpha   90.00
_cell.angle_beta   90.00
_cell.angle_gamma   90.00
#
_symmetry.space_group_name_H-M   'P 1'
#
loop_
_entity.id
_entity.type
_entity.pdbx_description
1 polymer ?
#
loop_
_entity_poly.entity_id
_entity_poly.type
_entity_poly.pdbx_seq_one_letter_code
_entity_poly.pdbx_strand_id
1 'polypeptide(L)'
;YVHPDYYYNHENQDWKELYSHIDHCLESLRQTLICQADVSVYTLKWTPHSRFKPTVKVPQPHACVDWGRLHEWMKRRSARLEDMVPPDPSLYKNMKNKTDS
;
A
#
# COMPACT_ATOMS: atom_id res chain seq x y z
N TYR A 1 -12.78 -7.17 -4.94
CA TYR A 1 -13.95 -8.02 -5.23
C TYR A 1 -13.75 -9.30 -4.43
N VAL A 2 -14.76 -9.78 -3.70
CA VAL A 2 -14.70 -11.07 -3.00
C VAL A 2 -15.09 -12.15 -4.01
N HIS A 3 -14.41 -13.29 -4.02
CA HIS A 3 -14.63 -14.41 -4.96
C HIS A 3 -15.28 -15.60 -4.24
N PRO A 4 -16.60 -15.60 -4.08
CA PRO A 4 -17.27 -16.54 -3.18
C PRO A 4 -17.24 -17.98 -3.69
N ASP A 5 -17.23 -18.13 -5.01
CA ASP A 5 -17.12 -19.37 -5.78
C ASP A 5 -15.81 -20.13 -5.50
N TYR A 6 -14.74 -19.41 -5.14
CA TYR A 6 -13.45 -20.00 -4.82
C TYR A 6 -13.31 -20.37 -3.34
N TYR A 7 -13.94 -19.61 -2.45
CA TYR A 7 -13.73 -19.73 -0.99
C TYR A 7 -14.87 -20.47 -0.27
N TYR A 8 -16.03 -20.75 -0.91
CA TYR A 8 -17.20 -21.32 -0.22
C TYR A 8 -18.03 -22.30 -1.04
N ASN A 9 -18.59 -23.32 -0.36
CA ASN A 9 -19.48 -24.32 -0.94
C ASN A 9 -20.96 -23.88 -0.80
N HIS A 10 -21.72 -23.98 -1.88
CA HIS A 10 -22.92 -23.19 -2.17
C HIS A 10 -24.21 -23.47 -1.37
N GLU A 11 -24.22 -24.36 -0.39
CA GLU A 11 -25.51 -24.95 0.01
C GLU A 11 -26.29 -24.21 1.11
N ASN A 12 -25.70 -23.33 1.93
CA ASN A 12 -26.44 -22.55 2.95
C ASN A 12 -25.62 -21.34 3.47
N GLN A 13 -25.43 -20.29 2.67
CA GLN A 13 -24.67 -19.11 3.12
C GLN A 13 -25.55 -17.87 3.32
N ASP A 14 -25.49 -17.30 4.53
CA ASP A 14 -26.03 -15.97 4.80
C ASP A 14 -25.02 -14.92 4.32
N TRP A 15 -25.32 -14.31 3.17
CA TRP A 15 -24.49 -13.25 2.60
C TRP A 15 -24.32 -12.05 3.53
N LYS A 16 -25.30 -11.74 4.38
CA LYS A 16 -25.17 -10.63 5.33
C LYS A 16 -24.12 -10.94 6.39
N GLU A 17 -24.08 -12.18 6.87
CA GLU A 17 -23.05 -12.65 7.80
C GLU A 17 -21.67 -12.57 7.16
N LEU A 18 -21.52 -13.03 5.91
CA LEU A 18 -20.25 -12.97 5.19
C LEU A 18 -19.75 -11.54 4.99
N TYR A 19 -20.62 -10.63 4.54
CA TYR A 19 -20.25 -9.22 4.38
C TYR A 19 -19.90 -8.57 5.72
N SER A 20 -20.67 -8.84 6.77
CA SER A 20 -20.37 -8.36 8.12
C SER A 20 -19.05 -8.92 8.65
N HIS A 21 -18.72 -10.16 8.29
CA HIS A 21 -17.46 -10.80 8.71
C HIS A 21 -16.25 -10.12 8.03
N ILE A 22 -16.36 -9.91 6.73
CA ILE A 22 -15.29 -9.27 5.95
C ILE A 22 -15.10 -7.81 6.38
N ASP A 23 -16.19 -7.08 6.58
CA ASP A 23 -16.15 -5.66 6.95
C ASP A 23 -15.39 -5.42 8.27
N HIS A 24 -15.76 -6.15 9.34
CA HIS A 24 -15.06 -5.97 10.63
C HIS A 24 -13.60 -6.46 10.57
N CYS A 25 -13.30 -7.51 9.79
CA CYS A 25 -11.94 -8.02 9.62
C CYS A 25 -11.06 -6.98 8.93
N LEU A 26 -11.57 -6.38 7.84
CA LEU A 26 -10.88 -5.30 7.13
C LEU A 26 -10.70 -4.07 8.00
N GLU A 27 -11.71 -3.71 8.80
CA GLU A 27 -11.62 -2.60 9.74
C GLU A 27 -10.59 -2.86 10.84
N SER A 28 -10.56 -4.07 11.40
CA SER A 28 -9.57 -4.47 12.42
C SER A 28 -8.14 -4.42 11.85
N LEU A 29 -7.95 -4.89 10.62
CA LEU A 29 -6.67 -4.81 9.92
C LEU A 29 -6.28 -3.35 9.66
N ARG A 30 -7.21 -2.54 9.16
CA ARG A 30 -7.00 -1.11 8.90
C ARG A 30 -6.59 -0.37 10.17
N GLN A 31 -7.29 -0.58 11.28
CA GLN A 31 -6.97 0.01 12.57
C GLN A 31 -5.57 -0.38 13.03
N THR A 32 -5.20 -1.65 12.91
CA THR A 32 -3.86 -2.15 13.27
C THR A 32 -2.77 -1.48 12.45
N LEU A 33 -2.95 -1.42 11.12
CA LEU A 33 -1.99 -0.80 10.20
C LEU A 33 -1.83 0.71 10.44
N ILE A 34 -2.93 1.40 10.73
CA ILE A 34 -2.90 2.83 11.05
C ILE A 34 -2.19 3.10 12.37
N CYS A 35 -2.45 2.27 13.40
CA CYS A 35 -1.76 2.36 14.68
C CYS A 35 -0.25 2.20 14.47
N GLN A 36 0.14 1.18 13.73
CA GLN A 36 1.56 0.83 13.54
C GLN A 36 2.16 1.45 12.26
N ALA A 37 1.59 2.53 11.75
CA ALA A 37 2.07 3.13 10.50
C ALA A 37 3.53 3.58 10.66
N ASP A 38 4.41 3.00 9.86
CA ASP A 38 5.85 3.19 9.93
C ASP A 38 6.33 4.29 8.97
N VAL A 39 7.02 5.29 9.50
CA VAL A 39 7.68 6.37 8.74
C VAL A 39 9.19 6.21 8.68
N SER A 40 9.71 5.08 9.18
CA SER A 40 11.14 4.87 9.28
C SER A 40 11.79 4.84 7.89
N VAL A 41 12.87 5.59 7.76
CA VAL A 41 13.72 5.53 6.58
C VAL A 41 14.73 4.42 6.80
N TYR A 42 14.54 3.32 6.07
CA TYR A 42 15.47 2.19 6.11
C TYR A 42 16.79 2.58 5.45
N THR A 43 17.88 2.42 6.19
CA THR A 43 19.24 2.58 5.64
C THR A 43 19.83 1.21 5.33
N LEU A 44 20.42 1.12 4.14
CA LEU A 44 21.14 -0.06 3.68
C LEU A 44 22.60 0.05 4.13
N LYS A 45 23.10 -0.95 4.87
CA LYS A 45 24.51 -1.03 5.28
C LYS A 45 25.17 -2.29 4.73
N TRP A 46 26.35 -2.14 4.16
CA TRP A 46 27.21 -3.28 3.84
C TRP A 46 27.82 -3.83 5.12
N THR A 47 27.86 -5.16 5.27
CA THR A 47 28.50 -5.80 6.42
C THR A 47 29.47 -6.87 5.95
N PRO A 48 30.53 -7.19 6.71
CA PRO A 48 31.49 -8.24 6.33
C PRO A 48 30.84 -9.62 6.10
N HIS A 49 29.67 -9.85 6.69
CA HIS A 49 28.90 -11.09 6.61
C HIS A 49 27.97 -11.17 5.39
N SER A 50 27.76 -10.07 4.65
CA SER A 50 26.94 -10.05 3.45
C SER A 50 27.60 -9.20 2.36
N ARG A 51 28.33 -9.88 1.46
CA ARG A 51 29.07 -9.25 0.35
C ARG A 51 28.26 -9.10 -0.94
N PHE A 52 27.14 -9.80 -1.06
CA PHE A 52 26.31 -9.83 -2.28
C PHE A 52 25.09 -8.91 -2.20
N LYS A 53 24.65 -8.53 -1.00
CA LYS A 53 23.54 -7.60 -0.78
C LYS A 53 23.72 -6.82 0.52
N PRO A 54 23.34 -5.53 0.58
CA PRO A 54 23.41 -4.76 1.81
C PRO A 54 22.35 -5.26 2.81
N THR A 55 22.68 -5.18 4.09
CA THR A 55 21.77 -5.49 5.21
C THR A 55 20.94 -4.26 5.55
N VAL A 56 19.65 -4.46 5.83
CA VAL A 56 18.76 -3.39 6.30
C VAL A 56 19.04 -3.10 7.78
N LYS A 57 19.29 -1.83 8.13
CA LYS A 57 19.28 -1.38 9.52
C LYS A 57 17.87 -0.86 9.84
N VAL A 58 17.07 -1.69 10.50
CA VAL A 58 15.72 -1.33 10.97
C VAL A 58 15.84 -0.59 12.30
N PRO A 59 15.35 0.66 12.42
CA PRO A 59 15.32 1.33 13.71
C PRO A 59 14.03 0.98 14.47
N GLN A 60 14.19 0.21 15.57
CA GLN A 60 13.46 0.33 16.85
C GLN A 60 11.91 0.19 16.89
N PRO A 61 11.31 -0.11 18.07
CA PRO A 61 9.96 -0.64 18.17
C PRO A 61 8.85 0.34 17.75
N HIS A 62 7.87 -0.18 17.04
CA HIS A 62 6.69 0.55 16.59
C HIS A 62 5.70 0.73 17.76
N ALA A 63 5.47 1.98 18.17
CA ALA A 63 4.35 2.35 19.04
C ALA A 63 3.19 2.89 18.18
N CYS A 64 1.98 2.95 18.74
CA CYS A 64 0.86 3.55 18.02
C CYS A 64 1.11 5.03 17.69
N VAL A 65 0.92 5.42 16.44
CA VAL A 65 1.17 6.78 15.95
C VAL A 65 -0.13 7.60 15.93
N ASP A 66 0.00 8.92 16.09
CA ASP A 66 -1.10 9.85 15.80
C ASP A 66 -1.32 9.90 14.28
N TRP A 67 -2.31 9.15 13.81
CA TRP A 67 -2.65 9.05 12.40
C TRP A 67 -3.00 10.40 11.76
N GLY A 68 -3.73 11.26 12.47
CA GLY A 68 -4.16 12.55 11.93
C GLY A 68 -2.96 13.43 11.61
N ARG A 69 -2.04 13.53 12.57
CA ARG A 69 -0.80 14.29 12.41
C ARG A 69 0.12 13.68 11.37
N LEU A 70 0.23 12.35 11.33
CA LEU A 70 1.01 11.64 10.33
C LEU A 70 0.47 11.87 8.92
N HIS A 71 -0.83 11.72 8.72
CA HIS A 71 -1.49 11.90 7.43
C HIS A 71 -1.36 13.34 6.91
N GLU A 72 -1.48 14.35 7.77
CA GLU A 72 -1.24 15.73 7.40
C GLU A 72 0.22 15.98 7.00
N TRP A 73 1.17 15.41 7.75
CA TRP A 73 2.60 15.48 7.43
C TRP A 73 2.91 14.82 6.07
N MET A 74 2.31 13.66 5.77
CA MET A 74 2.45 12.96 4.49
C MET A 74 1.86 13.77 3.34
N LYS A 75 0.64 14.30 3.50
CA LYS A 75 -0.02 15.14 2.49
C LYS A 75 0.81 16.36 2.11
N ARG A 76 1.47 17.00 3.08
CA ARG A 76 2.36 18.14 2.80
C ARG A 76 3.64 17.76 2.06
N ARG A 77 4.01 16.48 2.04
CA ARG A 77 5.21 15.92 1.40
C ARG A 77 4.91 15.06 0.18
N SER A 78 3.64 14.96 -0.22
CA SER A 78 3.27 14.22 -1.42
C SER A 78 3.88 14.91 -2.64
N ALA A 79 4.57 14.14 -3.48
CA ALA A 79 5.06 14.63 -4.76
C ALA A 79 3.87 15.09 -5.61
N ARG A 80 3.98 16.29 -6.17
CA ARG A 80 3.00 16.78 -7.14
C ARG A 80 3.39 16.36 -8.53
N LEU A 81 2.43 16.40 -9.46
CA LEU A 81 2.71 16.07 -10.86
C LEU A 81 3.77 17.02 -11.44
N GLU A 82 3.78 18.29 -11.01
CA GLU A 82 4.81 19.25 -11.39
C GLU A 82 6.21 18.95 -10.85
N ASP A 83 6.34 18.17 -9.76
CA ASP A 83 7.63 17.79 -9.17
C ASP A 83 8.25 16.57 -9.87
N MET A 84 7.50 15.90 -10.75
CA MET A 84 7.92 14.68 -11.42
C MET A 84 8.54 15.00 -12.78
N VAL A 85 9.64 14.30 -13.10
CA VAL A 85 10.20 14.34 -14.45
C VAL A 85 9.15 13.72 -15.41
N PRO A 86 8.73 14.44 -16.46
CA PRO A 86 7.73 13.93 -17.37
C PRO A 86 8.26 12.68 -18.10
N PRO A 87 7.38 11.73 -18.44
CA PRO A 87 7.75 10.56 -19.23
C PRO A 87 8.33 10.96 -20.59
N ASP A 88 9.25 10.14 -21.09
CA ASP A 88 9.90 10.39 -22.38
C ASP A 88 8.85 10.55 -23.50
N PRO A 89 8.92 11.61 -24.33
CA PRO A 89 7.95 11.85 -25.40
C PRO A 89 7.79 10.69 -26.39
N SER A 90 8.80 9.82 -26.54
CA SER A 90 8.73 8.62 -27.38
C SER A 90 7.69 7.60 -26.91
N LEU A 91 7.27 7.63 -25.65
CA LEU A 91 6.21 6.78 -25.11
C LEU A 91 4.82 7.10 -25.71
N TYR A 92 4.64 8.29 -26.29
CA TYR A 92 3.37 8.72 -26.91
C TYR A 92 3.36 8.58 -28.43
N LYS A 93 4.45 8.11 -29.04
CA LYS A 93 4.66 8.14 -30.51
C LYS A 93 3.65 7.29 -31.30
N ASN A 94 3.00 6.32 -30.64
CA ASN A 94 2.03 5.41 -31.25
C ASN A 94 0.61 5.51 -30.64
N MET A 95 0.33 6.50 -29.78
CA MET A 95 -0.97 6.65 -29.11
C MET A 95 -2.01 7.43 -29.91
N LYS A 96 -1.77 7.75 -31.19
CA LYS A 96 -2.79 8.29 -32.08
C LYS A 96 -3.64 7.16 -32.68
N ASN A 97 -4.77 6.90 -32.01
CA ASN A 97 -6.11 6.67 -32.59
C ASN A 97 -6.93 5.65 -31.77
N LYS A 98 -7.57 6.12 -30.69
CA LYS A 98 -8.80 5.50 -30.15
C LYS A 98 -9.74 6.57 -29.60
N THR A 99 -10.17 7.47 -30.48
CA THR A 99 -11.40 8.26 -30.32
C THR A 99 -11.91 8.56 -31.73
N ASP A 100 -12.56 7.57 -32.34
CA ASP A 100 -13.77 7.76 -33.15
C ASP A 100 -14.40 6.39 -33.42
N SER A 101 -15.43 6.07 -32.64
CA SER A 101 -16.48 5.07 -32.90
C SER A 101 -17.62 5.34 -31.93
#